data_AF-A0A2V7HG99-F1
#
_entry.id   AF-A0A2V7HG99-F1
#
_cell.length_a   1.000
_cell.length_b   1.000
_cell.length_c   1.000
_cell.angle_alpha   90.00
_cell.angle_beta   90.00
_cell.angle_gamma   90.00
#
_symmetry.space_group_name_H-M   'P 1'
#
loop_
_entity.id
_entity.type
_entity.pdbx_description
1 polymer ?
#
loop_
_entity_poly.entity_id
_entity_poly.type
_entity_poly.pdbx_seq_one_letter_code
_entity_poly.pdbx_strand_id
1 'polypeptide(L)'
;YAHEIFHAWNVKRLRPSDMWPYRYEGEQPTTLLWVSEGITDYYADLAEARGGIIDAKGFYALTSDKMSQVDALPPTALEDASLSTWVHPRDGTEYIYYPKGSLAGLLIDIAIRDASDNRSSLDDVMRTLYNAAYKNGRGFTSDEWWSTVTKLANGKSFRDFYARFIDGRQPLPYDQIFPLAGLRVARDTTRVPQLGIASLQDSSGLHVTQVLPESSAATAGVQPGDQLVSVGGFSADDPSWTDNFRSRYARQPEGTGLPVVIKRSGAEQTLTAHLHFVLRIESRLVEDLRASAKAKRVREGILKGITAP
;
A
#
# COMPACT_ATOMS: atom_id res chain seq x y z
N TYR A 1 -14.58 -6.87 -9.16
CA TYR A 1 -14.66 -7.33 -10.57
C TYR A 1 -13.86 -6.48 -11.54
N ALA A 2 -13.70 -5.16 -11.33
CA ALA A 2 -12.98 -4.29 -12.26
C ALA A 2 -11.56 -4.80 -12.60
N HIS A 3 -10.83 -5.29 -11.60
CA HIS A 3 -9.51 -5.93 -11.76
C HIS A 3 -9.50 -7.05 -12.81
N GLU A 4 -10.31 -8.09 -12.57
CA GLU A 4 -10.43 -9.24 -13.48
C GLU A 4 -10.92 -8.86 -14.88
N ILE A 5 -11.78 -7.84 -14.99
CA ILE A 5 -12.22 -7.34 -16.29
C ILE A 5 -11.06 -6.67 -17.04
N PHE A 6 -10.25 -5.87 -16.36
CA PHE A 6 -9.08 -5.23 -16.96
C PHE A 6 -8.03 -6.28 -17.40
N HIS A 7 -7.96 -7.43 -16.73
CA HIS A 7 -7.14 -8.54 -17.15
C HIS A 7 -7.40 -9.06 -18.56
N ALA A 8 -8.59 -8.85 -19.11
CA ALA A 8 -8.86 -9.16 -20.51
C ALA A 8 -7.88 -8.46 -21.47
N TRP A 9 -7.37 -7.27 -21.12
CA TRP A 9 -6.31 -6.59 -21.86
C TRP A 9 -4.93 -6.84 -21.25
N ASN A 10 -4.77 -6.66 -19.94
CA ASN A 10 -3.49 -6.77 -19.23
C ASN A 10 -3.66 -7.72 -18.04
N VAL A 11 -3.34 -9.01 -18.07
CA VAL A 11 -2.14 -9.63 -18.64
C VAL A 11 -2.46 -10.73 -19.67
N LYS A 12 -3.75 -10.93 -20.00
CA LYS A 12 -4.14 -12.01 -20.92
C LYS A 12 -3.71 -11.74 -22.37
N ARG A 13 -3.66 -10.46 -22.78
CA ARG A 13 -3.24 -10.05 -24.13
C ARG A 13 -1.88 -9.34 -24.10
N LEU A 14 -1.85 -8.10 -23.59
CA LEU A 14 -0.61 -7.37 -23.33
C LEU A 14 0.08 -7.97 -22.11
N ARG A 15 1.34 -8.40 -22.25
CA ARG A 15 2.13 -8.98 -21.16
C ARG A 15 3.63 -8.89 -21.42
N PRO A 16 4.47 -9.00 -20.38
CA PRO A 16 5.92 -9.07 -20.54
C PRO A 16 6.38 -10.18 -21.48
N SER A 17 7.51 -9.97 -22.16
CA SER A 17 8.14 -10.96 -23.04
C SER A 17 8.47 -12.28 -22.33
N ASP A 18 8.79 -12.24 -21.04
CA ASP A 18 9.09 -13.42 -20.22
C ASP A 18 7.92 -14.42 -20.16
N MET A 19 6.69 -13.89 -20.31
CA MET A 19 5.43 -14.61 -20.28
C MET A 19 4.86 -14.89 -21.69
N TRP A 20 5.67 -14.68 -22.75
CA TRP A 20 5.24 -14.86 -24.15
C TRP A 20 6.04 -15.92 -24.91
N PRO A 21 5.42 -17.02 -25.40
CA PRO A 21 4.08 -17.50 -25.04
C PRO A 21 4.04 -17.97 -23.57
N TYR A 22 2.84 -18.27 -23.07
CA TYR A 22 2.72 -18.98 -21.80
C TYR A 22 3.26 -20.40 -21.97
N ARG A 23 4.14 -20.80 -21.04
CA ARG A 23 4.70 -22.15 -20.90
C ARG A 23 4.16 -22.71 -19.60
N TYR A 24 3.16 -23.58 -19.69
CA TYR A 24 2.48 -24.14 -18.51
C TYR A 24 3.28 -25.24 -17.78
N GLU A 25 4.43 -25.61 -18.32
CA GLU A 25 5.28 -26.69 -17.79
C GLU A 25 6.28 -26.21 -16.73
N GLY A 26 6.34 -24.90 -16.46
CA GLY A 26 7.25 -24.35 -15.46
C GLY A 26 6.98 -22.89 -15.13
N GLU A 27 7.74 -22.38 -14.16
CA GLU A 27 7.66 -20.99 -13.70
C GLU A 27 8.10 -20.02 -14.80
N GLN A 28 7.45 -18.86 -14.85
CA GLN A 28 7.80 -17.76 -15.77
C GLN A 28 8.03 -16.47 -14.97
N PRO A 29 9.15 -16.38 -14.23
CA PRO A 29 9.48 -15.20 -13.45
C PRO A 29 9.65 -13.97 -14.35
N THR A 30 9.16 -12.83 -13.87
CA THR A 30 9.30 -11.53 -14.53
C THR A 30 9.43 -10.43 -13.49
N THR A 31 10.29 -9.44 -13.75
CA THR A 31 10.40 -8.23 -12.92
C THR A 31 9.25 -7.25 -13.15
N LEU A 32 8.39 -7.52 -14.13
CA LEU A 32 7.31 -6.63 -14.58
C LEU A 32 5.92 -7.08 -14.10
N LEU A 33 5.82 -7.98 -13.13
CA LEU A 33 4.52 -8.41 -12.60
C LEU A 33 3.74 -7.25 -11.98
N TRP A 34 4.42 -6.26 -11.41
CA TRP A 34 3.79 -5.02 -10.95
C TRP A 34 3.08 -4.23 -12.07
N VAL A 35 3.49 -4.37 -13.33
CA VAL A 35 2.76 -3.81 -14.49
C VAL A 35 1.52 -4.66 -14.81
N SER A 36 1.65 -5.99 -14.68
CA SER A 36 0.54 -6.92 -14.94
C SER A 36 -0.54 -6.87 -13.86
N GLU A 37 -0.16 -6.69 -12.59
CA GLU A 37 -1.05 -6.82 -11.43
C GLU A 37 -1.25 -5.48 -10.73
N GLY A 38 -0.18 -4.80 -10.31
CA GLY A 38 -0.29 -3.52 -9.62
C GLY A 38 -0.89 -2.41 -10.47
N ILE A 39 -0.48 -2.27 -11.73
CA ILE A 39 -1.13 -1.30 -12.64
C ILE A 39 -2.58 -1.72 -12.95
N THR A 40 -2.91 -3.01 -12.95
CA THR A 40 -4.30 -3.48 -13.05
C THR A 40 -5.11 -3.03 -11.83
N ASP A 41 -4.56 -3.11 -10.61
CA ASP A 41 -5.16 -2.55 -9.39
C ASP A 41 -5.40 -1.03 -9.49
N TYR A 42 -4.45 -0.30 -10.09
CA TYR A 42 -4.63 1.14 -10.35
C TYR A 42 -5.81 1.41 -11.31
N TYR A 43 -5.89 0.65 -12.40
CA TYR A 43 -7.00 0.77 -13.34
C TYR A 43 -8.33 0.27 -12.78
N ALA A 44 -8.33 -0.69 -11.85
CA ALA A 44 -9.52 -1.14 -11.15
C ALA A 44 -10.13 0.00 -10.34
N ASP A 45 -9.33 0.68 -9.51
CA ASP A 45 -9.76 1.87 -8.76
C ASP A 45 -10.23 3.00 -9.69
N LEU A 46 -9.50 3.25 -10.79
CA LEU A 46 -9.91 4.26 -11.78
C LEU A 46 -11.21 3.88 -12.48
N ALA A 47 -11.46 2.60 -12.76
CA ALA A 47 -12.69 2.17 -13.40
C ALA A 47 -13.90 2.43 -12.48
N GLU A 48 -13.75 2.24 -11.17
CA GLU A 48 -14.79 2.58 -10.20
C GLU A 48 -15.03 4.10 -10.14
N ALA A 49 -13.97 4.90 -10.12
CA ALA A 49 -14.07 6.36 -10.08
C ALA A 49 -14.66 6.95 -11.37
N ARG A 50 -14.12 6.54 -12.53
CA ARG A 50 -14.57 6.98 -13.87
C ARG A 50 -15.96 6.45 -14.21
N GLY A 51 -16.34 5.29 -13.66
CA GLY A 51 -17.67 4.71 -13.75
C GLY A 51 -18.70 5.34 -12.81
N GLY A 52 -18.29 6.25 -11.92
CA GLY A 52 -19.17 6.94 -10.97
C GLY A 52 -19.66 6.06 -9.81
N ILE A 53 -19.00 4.91 -9.56
CA ILE A 53 -19.30 4.02 -8.43
C ILE A 53 -18.74 4.62 -7.13
N ILE A 54 -17.55 5.20 -7.21
CA ILE A 54 -16.94 5.98 -6.12
C ILE A 54 -16.69 7.41 -6.60
N ASP A 55 -16.71 8.35 -5.67
CA ASP A 55 -16.29 9.71 -5.94
C ASP A 55 -14.75 9.88 -5.81
N ALA A 56 -14.26 11.10 -6.00
CA ALA A 56 -12.83 11.40 -5.85
C ALA A 56 -12.30 11.04 -4.44
N LYS A 57 -13.11 11.22 -3.39
CA LYS A 57 -12.71 10.90 -2.02
C LYS A 57 -12.59 9.40 -1.81
N GLY A 58 -13.47 8.61 -2.41
CA GLY A 58 -13.37 7.15 -2.44
C GLY A 58 -12.06 6.70 -3.09
N PHE A 59 -11.70 7.26 -4.24
CA PHE A 59 -10.41 6.98 -4.89
C PHE A 59 -9.21 7.36 -3.99
N TYR A 60 -9.27 8.50 -3.30
CA TYR A 60 -8.22 8.89 -2.35
C TYR A 60 -8.13 7.97 -1.13
N ALA A 61 -9.26 7.45 -0.65
CA ALA A 61 -9.28 6.48 0.45
C ALA A 61 -8.57 5.19 0.05
N LEU A 62 -8.94 4.60 -1.10
CA LEU A 62 -8.27 3.40 -1.64
C LEU A 62 -6.76 3.61 -1.82
N THR A 63 -6.36 4.79 -2.33
CA THR A 63 -4.94 5.15 -2.47
C THR A 63 -4.25 5.26 -1.10
N SER A 64 -4.90 5.87 -0.11
CA SER A 64 -4.36 6.01 1.26
C SER A 64 -4.18 4.68 1.97
N ASP A 65 -5.11 3.75 1.74
CA ASP A 65 -5.02 2.39 2.28
C ASP A 65 -3.82 1.64 1.69
N LYS A 66 -3.61 1.76 0.37
CA LYS A 66 -2.43 1.20 -0.30
C LYS A 66 -1.13 1.83 0.21
N MET A 67 -1.10 3.15 0.41
CA MET A 67 0.06 3.84 1.01
C MET A 67 0.38 3.26 2.40
N SER A 68 -0.65 3.10 3.23
CA SER A 68 -0.50 2.55 4.59
C SER A 68 0.00 1.11 4.59
N GLN A 69 -0.48 0.27 3.66
CA GLN A 69 -0.01 -1.11 3.50
C GLN A 69 1.47 -1.17 3.11
N VAL A 70 1.90 -0.35 2.14
CA VAL A 70 3.28 -0.34 1.65
C VAL A 70 4.23 0.23 2.71
N ASP A 71 3.84 1.31 3.38
CA ASP A 71 4.68 1.98 4.38
C ASP A 71 4.83 1.17 5.69
N ALA A 72 3.94 0.20 5.94
CA ALA A 72 3.98 -0.67 7.10
C ALA A 72 4.90 -1.91 6.94
N LEU A 73 5.36 -2.19 5.72
CA LEU A 73 6.17 -3.37 5.39
C LEU A 73 7.66 -3.03 5.26
N PRO A 74 8.55 -4.05 5.38
CA PRO A 74 9.97 -3.85 5.11
C PRO A 74 10.22 -3.24 3.72
N PRO A 75 11.27 -2.40 3.55
CA PRO A 75 11.60 -1.84 2.24
C PRO A 75 11.98 -2.91 1.20
N THR A 76 11.08 -3.16 0.25
CA THR A 76 11.23 -4.15 -0.81
C THR A 76 11.24 -3.49 -2.19
N ALA A 77 12.17 -3.85 -3.09
CA ALA A 77 12.13 -3.35 -4.46
C ALA A 77 10.90 -3.89 -5.20
N LEU A 78 10.32 -3.11 -6.10
CA LEU A 78 9.11 -3.52 -6.81
C LEU A 78 9.38 -4.64 -7.83
N GLU A 79 10.57 -4.67 -8.40
CA GLU A 79 11.02 -5.79 -9.26
C GLU A 79 11.25 -7.07 -8.44
N ASP A 80 11.86 -6.97 -7.26
CA ASP A 80 11.98 -8.11 -6.33
C ASP A 80 10.60 -8.65 -5.92
N ALA A 81 9.66 -7.77 -5.59
CA ALA A 81 8.29 -8.15 -5.26
C ALA A 81 7.62 -8.88 -6.43
N SER A 82 7.88 -8.45 -7.67
CA SER A 82 7.32 -9.11 -8.86
C SER A 82 7.87 -10.53 -9.02
N LEU A 83 9.15 -10.74 -8.73
CA LEU A 83 9.80 -12.05 -8.76
C LEU A 83 9.39 -12.94 -7.58
N SER A 84 9.08 -12.36 -6.41
CA SER A 84 8.85 -13.10 -5.18
C SER A 84 7.56 -13.94 -5.17
N THR A 85 6.68 -13.76 -6.16
CA THR A 85 5.47 -14.58 -6.39
C THR A 85 5.76 -16.08 -6.42
N TRP A 86 6.97 -16.48 -6.85
CA TRP A 86 7.37 -17.89 -6.96
C TRP A 86 8.07 -18.41 -5.68
N VAL A 87 8.42 -17.52 -4.75
CA VAL A 87 9.20 -17.83 -3.55
C VAL A 87 8.34 -17.78 -2.27
N HIS A 88 7.20 -17.08 -2.30
CA HIS A 88 6.27 -16.95 -1.18
C HIS A 88 6.95 -16.45 0.12
N PRO A 89 7.44 -15.19 0.14
CA PRO A 89 8.13 -14.65 1.31
C PRO A 89 7.22 -14.60 2.55
N ARG A 90 7.80 -14.89 3.72
CA ARG A 90 7.07 -14.95 5.02
C ARG A 90 7.17 -13.68 5.85
N ASP A 91 7.77 -12.62 5.32
CA ASP A 91 7.96 -11.33 5.99
C ASP A 91 6.80 -10.35 5.75
N GLY A 92 5.68 -10.84 5.19
CA GLY A 92 4.50 -10.04 4.87
C GLY A 92 4.57 -9.30 3.53
N THR A 93 5.68 -9.43 2.78
CA THR A 93 5.83 -8.79 1.47
C THR A 93 5.23 -9.62 0.32
N GLU A 94 4.62 -10.76 0.63
CA GLU A 94 3.87 -11.54 -0.36
C GLU A 94 2.76 -10.65 -0.97
N TYR A 95 2.68 -10.63 -2.30
CA TYR A 95 1.72 -9.81 -3.06
C TYR A 95 1.90 -8.28 -2.95
N ILE A 96 2.96 -7.74 -2.32
CA ILE A 96 3.14 -6.28 -2.20
C ILE A 96 3.25 -5.56 -3.56
N TYR A 97 3.56 -6.29 -4.64
CA TYR A 97 3.56 -5.78 -6.01
C TYR A 97 2.18 -5.31 -6.50
N TYR A 98 1.08 -5.72 -5.86
CA TYR A 98 -0.26 -5.18 -6.08
C TYR A 98 -0.39 -3.74 -5.57
N PRO A 99 -0.39 -3.47 -4.24
CA PRO A 99 -0.57 -2.11 -3.73
C PRO A 99 0.59 -1.19 -4.12
N LYS A 100 1.84 -1.67 -4.08
CA LYS A 100 3.02 -0.86 -4.46
C LYS A 100 3.05 -0.59 -5.97
N GLY A 101 2.65 -1.56 -6.80
CA GLY A 101 2.56 -1.37 -8.25
C GLY A 101 1.41 -0.44 -8.63
N SER A 102 0.29 -0.48 -7.91
CA SER A 102 -0.84 0.45 -8.08
C SER A 102 -0.41 1.90 -7.80
N LEU A 103 0.30 2.11 -6.70
CA LEU A 103 0.87 3.42 -6.36
C LEU A 103 1.92 3.87 -7.38
N ALA A 104 2.81 2.98 -7.83
CA ALA A 104 3.76 3.28 -8.90
C ALA A 104 3.05 3.69 -10.20
N GLY A 105 1.96 2.99 -10.56
CA GLY A 105 1.10 3.33 -11.70
C GLY A 105 0.53 4.75 -11.61
N LEU A 106 -0.06 5.12 -10.46
CA LEU A 106 -0.55 6.48 -10.22
C LEU A 106 0.56 7.53 -10.31
N LEU A 107 1.72 7.28 -9.70
CA LEU A 107 2.84 8.22 -9.71
C LEU A 107 3.41 8.43 -11.12
N ILE A 108 3.49 7.36 -11.92
CA ILE A 108 3.90 7.43 -13.32
C ILE A 108 2.85 8.19 -14.14
N ASP A 109 1.56 7.94 -13.95
CA ASP A 109 0.48 8.65 -14.68
C ASP A 109 0.52 10.16 -14.38
N ILE A 110 0.67 10.54 -13.10
CA ILE A 110 0.84 11.94 -12.70
C ILE A 110 2.07 12.55 -13.39
N ALA A 111 3.20 11.85 -13.40
CA ALA A 111 4.43 12.35 -14.00
C ALA A 111 4.33 12.51 -15.53
N ILE A 112 3.68 11.58 -16.23
CA ILE A 112 3.41 11.68 -17.68
C ILE A 112 2.51 12.88 -17.96
N ARG A 113 1.41 13.02 -17.22
CA ARG A 113 0.45 14.12 -17.40
C ARG A 113 1.08 15.47 -17.07
N ASP A 114 1.86 15.59 -16.01
CA ASP A 114 2.56 16.84 -15.68
C ASP A 114 3.56 17.24 -16.79
N ALA A 115 4.35 16.29 -17.28
CA ALA A 115 5.39 16.54 -18.28
C ALA A 115 4.81 16.83 -19.68
N SER A 116 3.65 16.26 -20.01
CA SER A 116 2.95 16.44 -21.28
C SER A 116 1.90 17.55 -21.25
N ASP A 117 1.74 18.27 -20.14
CA ASP A 117 0.63 19.20 -19.90
C ASP A 117 -0.76 18.57 -20.12
N ASN A 118 -0.90 17.34 -19.61
CA ASN A 118 -2.05 16.45 -19.69
C ASN A 118 -2.39 15.99 -21.13
N ARG A 119 -1.52 16.17 -22.12
CA ARG A 119 -1.73 15.66 -23.49
C ARG A 119 -1.50 14.15 -23.61
N SER A 120 -0.85 13.53 -22.64
CA SER A 120 -0.66 12.08 -22.58
C SER A 120 -0.86 11.55 -21.17
N SER A 121 -1.17 10.26 -21.05
CA SER A 121 -1.35 9.55 -19.78
C SER A 121 -0.80 8.13 -19.80
N LEU A 122 -0.91 7.43 -18.68
CA LEU A 122 -0.64 5.99 -18.63
C LEU A 122 -1.56 5.18 -19.57
N ASP A 123 -2.79 5.66 -19.84
CA ASP A 123 -3.71 5.06 -20.82
C ASP A 123 -3.07 5.01 -22.22
N ASP A 124 -2.29 6.03 -22.59
CA ASP A 124 -1.55 6.06 -23.86
C ASP A 124 -0.39 5.08 -23.88
N VAL A 125 0.29 4.87 -22.74
CA VAL A 125 1.37 3.88 -22.60
C VAL A 125 0.82 2.50 -22.85
N MET A 126 -0.27 2.14 -22.15
CA MET A 126 -0.91 0.83 -22.27
C MET A 126 -1.40 0.58 -23.70
N ARG A 127 -2.05 1.57 -24.33
CA ARG A 127 -2.52 1.46 -25.73
C ARG A 127 -1.37 1.34 -26.73
N THR A 128 -0.29 2.10 -26.52
CA THR A 128 0.89 2.07 -27.40
C THR A 128 1.54 0.70 -27.37
N LEU A 129 1.78 0.14 -26.18
CA LEU A 129 2.38 -1.19 -26.03
C LEU A 129 1.44 -2.29 -26.51
N TYR A 130 0.13 -2.17 -26.27
CA TYR A 130 -0.86 -3.12 -26.79
C TYR A 130 -0.79 -3.23 -28.32
N ASN A 131 -0.68 -2.10 -29.01
CA ASN A 131 -0.56 -2.08 -30.48
C ASN A 131 0.84 -2.49 -30.97
N ALA A 132 1.90 -2.08 -30.29
CA ALA A 132 3.27 -2.36 -30.73
C ALA A 132 3.75 -3.79 -30.43
N ALA A 133 3.29 -4.38 -29.34
CA ALA A 133 3.68 -5.72 -28.90
C ALA A 133 2.56 -6.76 -29.18
N TYR A 134 1.43 -6.68 -28.48
CA TYR A 134 0.40 -7.73 -28.55
C TYR A 134 -0.19 -7.88 -29.96
N LYS A 135 -0.56 -6.79 -30.62
CA LYS A 135 -1.10 -6.84 -32.00
C LYS A 135 -0.09 -7.36 -33.02
N ASN A 136 1.20 -7.36 -32.69
CA ASN A 136 2.28 -7.94 -33.48
C ASN A 136 2.72 -9.32 -32.98
N GLY A 137 1.92 -9.97 -32.12
CA GLY A 137 2.13 -11.37 -31.73
C GLY A 137 3.29 -11.60 -30.76
N ARG A 138 3.63 -10.62 -29.91
CA ARG A 138 4.71 -10.73 -28.91
C ARG A 138 4.38 -10.02 -27.60
N GLY A 139 5.15 -10.34 -26.56
CA GLY A 139 5.19 -9.57 -25.31
C GLY A 139 6.09 -8.33 -25.42
N PHE A 140 5.96 -7.41 -24.46
CA PHE A 140 6.78 -6.21 -24.36
C PHE A 140 7.97 -6.42 -23.42
N THR A 141 9.10 -5.74 -23.67
CA THR A 141 10.27 -5.76 -22.77
C THR A 141 10.24 -4.60 -21.77
N SER A 142 11.08 -4.66 -20.72
CA SER A 142 11.26 -3.54 -19.78
C SER A 142 11.74 -2.26 -20.48
N ASP A 143 12.65 -2.40 -21.46
CA ASP A 143 13.12 -1.27 -22.26
C ASP A 143 12.00 -0.63 -23.08
N GLU A 144 11.10 -1.44 -23.66
CA GLU A 144 9.94 -0.94 -24.38
C GLU A 144 8.94 -0.24 -23.47
N TRP A 145 8.75 -0.77 -22.25
CA TRP A 145 7.94 -0.11 -21.23
C TRP A 145 8.48 1.29 -20.91
N TRP A 146 9.74 1.38 -20.47
CA TRP A 146 10.33 2.66 -20.03
C TRP A 146 10.56 3.65 -21.18
N SER A 147 10.89 3.18 -22.37
CA SER A 147 11.00 4.06 -23.55
C SER A 147 9.64 4.62 -23.96
N THR A 148 8.57 3.83 -23.87
CA THR A 148 7.20 4.30 -24.13
C THR A 148 6.74 5.32 -23.10
N VAL A 149 6.97 5.06 -21.80
CA VAL A 149 6.70 6.01 -20.71
C VAL A 149 7.45 7.33 -20.94
N THR A 150 8.75 7.27 -21.23
CA THR A 150 9.59 8.45 -21.48
C THR A 150 9.09 9.25 -22.70
N LYS A 151 8.74 8.56 -23.79
CA LYS A 151 8.21 9.19 -25.01
C LYS A 151 6.91 9.96 -24.71
N LEU A 152 5.98 9.33 -23.99
CA LEU A 152 4.68 9.94 -23.66
C LEU A 152 4.79 11.01 -22.58
N ALA A 153 5.82 10.97 -21.75
CA ALA A 153 6.16 12.05 -20.83
C ALA A 153 6.97 13.18 -21.49
N ASN A 154 6.79 13.42 -22.79
CA ASN A 154 7.46 14.48 -23.55
C ASN A 154 9.00 14.46 -23.40
N GLY A 155 9.59 13.26 -23.38
CA GLY A 155 11.04 13.06 -23.26
C GLY A 155 11.59 13.14 -21.82
N LYS A 156 10.75 13.33 -20.80
CA LYS A 156 11.18 13.31 -19.40
C LYS A 156 11.71 11.91 -19.05
N SER A 157 12.97 11.85 -18.62
CA SER A 157 13.61 10.59 -18.21
C SER A 157 13.04 10.04 -16.91
N PHE A 158 12.85 8.72 -16.86
CA PHE A 158 12.44 7.96 -15.67
C PHE A 158 13.59 7.13 -15.08
N ARG A 159 14.84 7.33 -15.51
CA ARG A 159 15.98 6.52 -15.05
C ARG A 159 16.19 6.60 -13.53
N ASP A 160 16.15 7.79 -12.94
CA ASP A 160 16.27 7.97 -11.49
C ASP A 160 15.07 7.38 -10.74
N PHE A 161 13.86 7.58 -11.29
CA PHE A 161 12.65 7.02 -10.72
C PHE A 161 12.71 5.49 -10.68
N TYR A 162 13.12 4.86 -11.79
CA TYR A 162 13.33 3.43 -11.88
C TYR A 162 14.35 2.93 -10.84
N ALA A 163 15.56 3.51 -10.84
CA ALA A 163 16.65 3.04 -10.00
C ALA A 163 16.37 3.18 -8.49
N ARG A 164 15.56 4.16 -8.08
CA ARG A 164 15.28 4.43 -6.66
C ARG A 164 14.02 3.76 -6.15
N PHE A 165 12.99 3.65 -6.98
CA PHE A 165 11.64 3.31 -6.53
C PHE A 165 11.10 2.01 -7.14
N ILE A 166 11.65 1.55 -8.26
CA ILE A 166 11.24 0.32 -8.94
C ILE A 166 12.23 -0.80 -8.64
N ASP A 167 13.51 -0.61 -8.97
CA ASP A 167 14.61 -1.52 -8.60
C ASP A 167 15.24 -1.16 -7.24
N GLY A 168 15.01 0.08 -6.79
CA GLY A 168 15.47 0.55 -5.49
C GLY A 168 14.48 0.29 -4.35
N ARG A 169 14.99 0.42 -3.12
CA ARG A 169 14.24 0.22 -1.87
C ARG A 169 13.86 1.54 -1.17
N GLN A 170 13.97 2.67 -1.86
CA GLN A 170 13.56 3.94 -1.26
C GLN A 170 12.03 4.01 -1.15
N PRO A 171 11.49 4.69 -0.11
CA PRO A 171 10.07 5.00 -0.04
C PRO A 171 9.60 5.74 -1.31
N LEU A 172 8.37 5.49 -1.74
CA LEU A 172 7.80 6.16 -2.90
C LEU A 172 7.72 7.68 -2.69
N PRO A 173 7.99 8.51 -3.72
CA PRO A 173 8.16 9.96 -3.56
C PRO A 173 6.82 10.73 -3.55
N TYR A 174 5.90 10.35 -2.66
CA TYR A 174 4.55 10.92 -2.60
C TYR A 174 4.53 12.44 -2.52
N ASP A 175 5.31 13.03 -1.60
CA ASP A 175 5.35 14.49 -1.38
C ASP A 175 5.96 15.26 -2.57
N GLN A 176 6.66 14.58 -3.48
CA GLN A 176 7.24 15.20 -4.68
C GLN A 176 6.28 15.15 -5.87
N ILE A 177 5.52 14.05 -6.01
CA ILE A 177 4.72 13.79 -7.21
C ILE A 177 3.25 14.19 -7.01
N PHE A 178 2.63 13.90 -5.87
CA PHE A 178 1.21 14.24 -5.63
C PHE A 178 0.88 15.74 -5.81
N PRO A 179 1.75 16.70 -5.44
CA PRO A 179 1.49 18.11 -5.70
C PRO A 179 1.32 18.46 -7.18
N LEU A 180 1.92 17.69 -8.10
CA LEU A 180 1.76 17.85 -9.55
C LEU A 180 0.32 17.55 -10.02
N ALA A 181 -0.44 16.81 -9.23
CA ALA A 181 -1.87 16.56 -9.41
C ALA A 181 -2.73 17.32 -8.40
N GLY A 182 -2.18 18.32 -7.69
CA GLY A 182 -2.95 19.11 -6.73
C GLY A 182 -3.43 18.27 -5.55
N LEU A 183 -2.65 17.26 -5.19
CA LEU A 183 -2.86 16.37 -4.07
C LEU A 183 -1.71 16.53 -3.08
N ARG A 184 -1.92 16.16 -1.84
CA ARG A 184 -0.88 16.12 -0.81
C ARG A 184 -1.13 14.99 0.17
N VAL A 185 -0.07 14.57 0.85
CA VAL A 185 -0.20 13.67 1.99
C VAL A 185 -0.49 14.49 3.24
N ALA A 186 -1.70 14.37 3.77
CA ALA A 186 -2.01 14.79 5.13
C ALA A 186 -1.46 13.73 6.10
N ARG A 187 -0.77 14.17 7.14
CA ARG A 187 -0.25 13.30 8.18
C ARG A 187 -0.89 13.69 9.50
N ASP A 188 -1.64 12.76 10.06
CA ASP A 188 -2.24 12.92 11.37
C ASP A 188 -1.44 12.11 12.37
N THR A 189 -0.75 12.83 13.26
CA THR A 189 -0.01 12.20 14.36
C THR A 189 -0.95 12.05 15.54
N THR A 190 -1.30 10.81 15.85
CA THR A 190 -2.07 10.46 17.04
C THR A 190 -1.16 9.80 18.07
N ARG A 191 -1.46 10.02 19.36
CA ARG A 191 -0.85 9.26 20.46
C ARG A 191 -1.81 8.12 20.77
N VAL A 192 -1.39 6.89 20.53
CA VAL A 192 -2.22 5.71 20.82
C VAL A 192 -1.66 4.97 22.04
N PRO A 193 -2.52 4.59 22.99
CA PRO A 193 -2.07 3.80 24.13
C PRO A 193 -1.75 2.38 23.66
N GLN A 194 -0.58 1.85 24.04
CA GLN A 194 -0.14 0.52 23.65
C GLN A 194 0.57 -0.19 24.80
N LEU A 195 0.26 -1.48 24.96
CA LEU A 195 0.95 -2.36 25.93
C LEU A 195 2.33 -2.81 25.43
N GLY A 196 2.49 -2.95 24.11
CA GLY A 196 3.70 -3.46 23.47
C GLY A 196 3.77 -4.99 23.43
N ILE A 197 2.66 -5.64 23.11
CA ILE A 197 2.58 -7.09 22.88
C ILE A 197 2.13 -7.39 21.45
N ALA A 198 2.55 -8.53 20.92
CA ALA A 198 1.85 -9.23 19.84
C ALA A 198 1.09 -10.41 20.45
N SER A 199 -0.10 -10.70 19.92
CA SER A 199 -0.97 -11.75 20.43
C SER A 199 -1.69 -12.49 19.32
N LEU A 200 -2.02 -13.75 19.58
CA LEU A 200 -2.78 -14.61 18.68
C LEU A 200 -4.01 -15.15 19.41
N GLN A 201 -5.18 -15.04 18.78
CA GLN A 201 -6.41 -15.66 19.27
C GLN A 201 -6.46 -17.13 18.84
N ASP A 202 -6.75 -18.03 19.77
CA ASP A 202 -7.11 -19.42 19.47
C ASP A 202 -8.38 -19.86 20.21
N SER A 203 -8.70 -21.15 20.15
CA SER A 203 -9.88 -21.75 20.81
C SER A 203 -9.88 -21.64 22.34
N SER A 204 -8.73 -21.37 22.96
CA SER A 204 -8.55 -21.29 24.41
C SER A 204 -8.40 -19.86 24.93
N GLY A 205 -8.14 -18.88 24.06
CA GLY A 205 -8.12 -17.45 24.38
C GLY A 205 -7.12 -16.64 23.56
N LEU A 206 -6.87 -15.40 24.01
CA LEU A 206 -5.87 -14.51 23.41
C LEU A 206 -4.50 -14.74 24.07
N HIS A 207 -3.53 -15.27 23.32
CA HIS A 207 -2.19 -15.60 23.84
C HIS A 207 -1.14 -14.60 23.40
N VAL A 208 -0.26 -14.20 24.32
CA VAL A 208 0.89 -13.34 24.02
C VAL A 208 1.93 -14.16 23.26
N THR A 209 2.27 -13.73 22.04
CA THR A 209 3.29 -14.37 21.21
C THR A 209 4.63 -13.65 21.27
N GLN A 210 4.61 -12.33 21.51
CA GLN A 210 5.80 -11.51 21.64
C GLN A 210 5.55 -10.37 22.61
N VAL A 211 6.60 -9.99 23.34
CA VAL A 211 6.62 -8.79 24.19
C VAL A 211 7.73 -7.89 23.66
N LEU A 212 7.40 -6.64 23.34
CA LEU A 212 8.38 -5.65 22.89
C LEU A 212 9.28 -5.25 24.08
N PRO A 213 10.61 -5.23 23.92
CA PRO A 213 11.51 -4.71 24.94
C PRO A 213 11.14 -3.29 25.37
N GLU A 214 11.37 -2.97 26.64
CA GLU A 214 11.11 -1.65 27.26
C GLU A 214 9.64 -1.19 27.23
N SER A 215 8.72 -2.05 26.78
CA SER A 215 7.29 -1.75 26.74
C SER A 215 6.63 -1.76 28.12
N SER A 216 5.40 -1.23 28.16
CA SER A 216 4.51 -1.30 29.32
C SER A 216 4.29 -2.75 29.79
N ALA A 217 4.11 -3.69 28.85
CA ALA A 217 3.94 -5.10 29.15
C ALA A 217 5.24 -5.74 29.68
N ALA A 218 6.39 -5.40 29.09
CA ALA A 218 7.69 -5.90 29.55
C ALA A 218 7.98 -5.46 30.98
N THR A 219 7.77 -4.17 31.28
CA THR A 219 7.97 -3.61 32.63
C THR A 219 6.98 -4.16 33.66
N ALA A 220 5.76 -4.51 33.23
CA ALA A 220 4.77 -5.19 34.07
C ALA A 220 5.08 -6.67 34.33
N GLY A 221 6.00 -7.27 33.58
CA GLY A 221 6.37 -8.67 33.70
C GLY A 221 5.50 -9.64 32.89
N VAL A 222 4.81 -9.16 31.85
CA VAL A 222 4.13 -10.02 30.85
C VAL A 222 5.17 -10.80 30.05
N GLN A 223 4.86 -12.05 29.70
CA GLN A 223 5.77 -12.97 29.01
C GLN A 223 5.08 -13.63 27.81
N PRO A 224 5.84 -13.99 26.75
CA PRO A 224 5.34 -14.89 25.72
C PRO A 224 4.79 -16.19 26.34
N GLY A 225 3.62 -16.62 25.88
CA GLY A 225 2.89 -17.78 26.41
C GLY A 225 1.86 -17.44 27.51
N ASP A 226 1.82 -16.21 28.01
CA ASP A 226 0.72 -15.77 28.86
C ASP A 226 -0.58 -15.70 28.07
N GLN A 227 -1.68 -16.18 28.66
CA GLN A 227 -3.02 -15.89 28.15
C GLN A 227 -3.49 -14.56 28.73
N LEU A 228 -3.85 -13.61 27.86
CA LEU A 228 -4.43 -12.33 28.26
C LEU A 228 -5.90 -12.52 28.61
N VAL A 229 -6.31 -12.11 29.81
CA VAL A 229 -7.70 -12.21 30.30
C VAL A 229 -8.38 -10.84 30.24
N SER A 230 -7.71 -9.80 30.73
CA SER A 230 -8.22 -8.43 30.61
C SER A 230 -7.12 -7.37 30.68
N VAL A 231 -7.40 -6.19 30.11
CA VAL A 231 -6.52 -5.03 30.13
C VAL A 231 -7.33 -3.79 30.51
N GLY A 232 -6.94 -3.10 31.58
CA GLY A 232 -7.64 -1.88 32.02
C GLY A 232 -9.11 -2.14 32.36
N GLY A 233 -9.46 -3.38 32.73
CA GLY A 233 -10.82 -3.83 33.00
C GLY A 233 -11.63 -4.23 31.76
N PHE A 234 -11.07 -4.21 30.55
CA PHE A 234 -11.71 -4.74 29.35
C PHE A 234 -11.29 -6.19 29.12
N SER A 235 -12.27 -7.09 28.91
CA SER A 235 -11.99 -8.50 28.62
C SER A 235 -11.27 -8.66 27.29
N ALA A 236 -10.27 -9.52 27.25
CA ALA A 236 -9.52 -9.82 26.02
C ALA A 236 -10.35 -10.61 24.99
N ASP A 237 -11.44 -11.26 25.41
CA ASP A 237 -12.35 -12.01 24.53
C ASP A 237 -13.39 -11.11 23.84
N ASP A 238 -13.53 -9.84 24.25
CA ASP A 238 -14.39 -8.87 23.59
C ASP A 238 -13.69 -8.34 22.33
N PRO A 239 -14.17 -8.61 21.10
CA PRO A 239 -13.50 -8.16 19.88
C PRO A 239 -13.36 -6.64 19.78
N SER A 240 -14.16 -5.87 20.53
CA SER A 240 -14.10 -4.40 20.60
C SER A 240 -13.17 -3.86 21.70
N TRP A 241 -12.54 -4.73 22.50
CA TRP A 241 -11.78 -4.31 23.68
C TRP A 241 -10.66 -3.34 23.35
N THR A 242 -9.98 -3.53 22.22
CA THR A 242 -8.85 -2.68 21.81
C THR A 242 -9.30 -1.24 21.51
N ASP A 243 -10.43 -1.06 20.83
CA ASP A 243 -10.99 0.26 20.53
C ASP A 243 -11.58 0.93 21.78
N ASN A 244 -12.23 0.15 22.64
CA ASN A 244 -12.73 0.62 23.93
C ASN A 244 -11.60 1.04 24.87
N PHE A 245 -10.53 0.25 24.94
CA PHE A 245 -9.31 0.57 25.67
C PHE A 245 -8.68 1.85 25.15
N ARG A 246 -8.45 1.95 23.83
CA ARG A 246 -7.90 3.16 23.20
C ARG A 246 -8.75 4.38 23.51
N SER A 247 -10.07 4.28 23.39
CA SER A 247 -11.00 5.38 23.66
C SER A 247 -10.99 5.83 25.12
N ARG A 248 -10.97 4.88 26.07
CA ARG A 248 -10.95 5.19 27.52
C ARG A 248 -9.64 5.86 27.93
N TYR A 249 -8.52 5.36 27.42
CA TYR A 249 -7.19 5.79 27.86
C TYR A 249 -6.56 6.88 26.97
N ALA A 250 -7.17 7.26 25.84
CA ALA A 250 -6.65 8.29 24.93
C ALA A 250 -6.32 9.64 25.59
N ARG A 251 -6.97 9.99 26.69
CA ARG A 251 -6.79 11.27 27.41
C ARG A 251 -6.22 11.11 28.83
N GLN A 252 -5.82 9.91 29.21
CA GLN A 252 -5.23 9.67 30.53
C GLN A 252 -3.74 10.04 30.54
N PRO A 253 -3.17 10.44 31.70
CA PRO A 253 -1.75 10.74 31.81
C PRO A 253 -0.85 9.54 31.46
N GLU A 254 0.28 9.81 30.80
CA GLU A 254 1.39 8.85 30.67
C GLU A 254 1.74 8.27 32.05
N GLY A 255 1.98 6.96 32.13
CA GLY A 255 2.31 6.29 33.39
C GLY A 255 1.11 5.94 34.26
N THR A 256 -0.13 6.22 33.84
CA THR A 256 -1.32 5.76 34.57
C THR A 256 -1.29 4.24 34.78
N GLY A 257 -1.48 3.78 36.01
CA GLY A 257 -1.52 2.34 36.31
C GLY A 257 -2.68 1.63 35.62
N LEU A 258 -2.39 0.48 35.03
CA LEU A 258 -3.32 -0.36 34.27
C LEU A 258 -3.28 -1.79 34.83
N PRO A 259 -4.40 -2.32 35.36
CA PRO A 259 -4.45 -3.74 35.70
C PRO A 259 -4.44 -4.55 34.41
N VAL A 260 -3.52 -5.52 34.33
CA VAL A 260 -3.45 -6.51 33.26
C VAL A 260 -3.62 -7.87 33.92
N VAL A 261 -4.73 -8.52 33.63
CA VAL A 261 -5.02 -9.86 34.15
C VAL A 261 -4.55 -10.87 33.11
N ILE A 262 -3.66 -11.76 33.53
CA ILE A 262 -3.13 -12.84 32.71
C ILE A 262 -3.39 -14.20 33.38
N LYS A 263 -3.33 -15.27 32.59
CA LYS A 263 -3.20 -16.63 33.10
C LYS A 263 -1.85 -17.19 32.69
N ARG A 264 -1.02 -17.51 33.70
CA ARG A 264 0.32 -18.10 33.53
C ARG A 264 0.36 -19.45 34.23
N SER A 265 0.73 -20.49 33.48
CA SER A 265 0.79 -21.87 34.00
C SER A 265 -0.51 -22.32 34.68
N GLY A 266 -1.66 -21.87 34.17
CA GLY A 266 -2.98 -22.22 34.69
C GLY A 266 -3.52 -21.32 35.82
N ALA A 267 -2.70 -20.47 36.42
CA ALA A 267 -3.11 -19.57 37.49
C ALA A 267 -3.32 -18.14 36.98
N GLU A 268 -4.39 -17.49 37.46
CA GLU A 268 -4.66 -16.09 37.16
C GLU A 268 -3.77 -15.18 38.01
N GLN A 269 -3.22 -14.14 37.39
CA GLN A 269 -2.36 -13.15 38.02
C GLN A 269 -2.75 -11.75 37.54
N THR A 270 -2.80 -10.78 38.45
CA THR A 270 -2.96 -9.37 38.09
C THR A 270 -1.60 -8.68 38.14
N LEU A 271 -1.15 -8.23 36.97
CA LEU A 271 0.04 -7.41 36.81
C LEU A 271 -0.37 -5.93 36.74
N THR A 272 0.52 -5.04 37.18
CA THR A 272 0.32 -3.59 37.03
C THR A 272 1.23 -3.07 35.93
N ALA A 273 0.63 -2.81 34.78
CA ALA A 273 1.28 -2.12 33.68
C ALA A 273 1.10 -0.61 33.81
N HIS A 274 1.90 0.17 33.07
CA HIS A 274 1.81 1.63 33.09
C HIS A 274 1.49 2.14 31.69
N LEU A 275 0.45 2.95 31.56
CA LEU A 275 -0.02 3.48 30.29
C LEU A 275 1.12 4.15 29.53
N HIS A 276 1.47 3.57 28.38
CA HIS A 276 2.47 4.12 27.49
C HIS A 276 1.83 4.51 26.16
N PHE A 277 2.18 5.68 25.65
CA PHE A 277 1.70 6.16 24.35
C PHE A 277 2.78 6.05 23.30
N VAL A 278 2.45 5.44 22.17
CA VAL A 278 3.27 5.49 20.97
C VAL A 278 2.69 6.49 19.97
N LEU A 279 3.57 7.12 19.17
CA LEU A 279 3.12 7.94 18.06
C LEU A 279 2.69 7.03 16.90
N ARG A 280 1.46 7.22 16.45
CA ARG A 280 0.94 6.63 15.21
C ARG A 280 0.72 7.74 14.21
N ILE A 281 1.45 7.68 13.10
CA ILE A 281 1.29 8.62 12.00
C ILE A 281 0.40 7.95 10.97
N GLU A 282 -0.78 8.53 10.73
CA GLU A 282 -1.66 8.09 9.64
C GLU A 282 -1.50 9.04 8.45
N SER A 283 -1.14 8.47 7.30
CA SER A 283 -0.97 9.21 6.05
C SER A 283 -2.24 9.09 5.21
N ARG A 284 -2.82 10.21 4.80
CA ARG A 284 -4.01 10.28 3.97
C ARG A 284 -3.78 11.15 2.76
N LEU A 285 -4.16 10.66 1.58
CA LEU A 285 -4.18 11.46 0.36
C LEU A 285 -5.37 12.42 0.41
N VAL A 286 -5.10 13.70 0.24
CA VAL A 286 -6.15 14.74 0.21
C VAL A 286 -5.89 15.73 -0.91
N GLU A 287 -6.93 16.44 -1.33
CA GLU A 287 -6.76 17.57 -2.24
C GLU A 287 -5.98 18.71 -1.58
N ASP A 288 -5.09 19.32 -2.35
CA ASP A 288 -4.51 20.61 -2.00
C ASP A 288 -5.43 21.73 -2.50
N LEU A 289 -6.03 22.46 -1.56
CA LEU A 289 -6.91 23.60 -1.86
C LEU A 289 -6.17 24.76 -2.54
N ARG A 290 -4.84 24.79 -2.43
CA ARG A 290 -3.96 25.80 -3.06
C ARG A 290 -3.35 25.32 -4.38
N ALA A 291 -3.79 24.17 -4.89
CA ALA A 291 -3.30 23.60 -6.14
C ALA A 291 -3.43 24.57 -7.33
N SER A 292 -2.40 24.60 -8.17
CA SER A 292 -2.40 25.37 -9.42
C SER A 292 -3.44 24.85 -10.40
N ALA A 293 -3.82 25.69 -11.38
CA ALA A 293 -4.74 25.27 -12.44
C ALA A 293 -4.20 24.07 -13.25
N LYS A 294 -2.88 24.02 -13.49
CA LYS A 294 -2.23 22.87 -14.14
C LYS A 294 -2.44 21.60 -13.33
N ALA A 295 -2.17 21.66 -12.02
CA ALA A 295 -2.26 20.49 -11.15
C ALA A 295 -3.70 19.97 -11.02
N LYS A 296 -4.69 20.89 -10.95
CA LYS A 296 -6.12 20.55 -11.00
C LYS A 296 -6.50 19.87 -12.33
N ARG A 297 -6.00 20.34 -13.48
CA ARG A 297 -6.23 19.68 -14.78
C ARG A 297 -5.67 18.26 -14.80
N VAL A 298 -4.46 18.03 -14.28
CA VAL A 298 -3.87 16.69 -14.19
C VAL A 298 -4.78 15.78 -13.36
N ARG A 299 -5.24 16.24 -12.19
CA ARG A 299 -6.16 15.50 -11.32
C ARG A 299 -7.46 15.14 -12.03
N GLU A 300 -8.09 16.10 -12.69
CA GLU A 300 -9.32 15.88 -13.44
C GLU A 300 -9.11 14.93 -14.61
N GLY A 301 -7.96 15.04 -15.30
CA GLY A 301 -7.56 14.13 -16.36
C GLY A 301 -7.48 12.69 -15.90
N ILE A 302 -6.91 12.46 -14.72
CA ILE A 302 -6.83 11.13 -14.09
C ILE A 302 -8.23 10.62 -13.77
N LEU A 303 -9.02 11.39 -13.01
CA LEU A 303 -10.33 10.97 -12.49
C LEU A 303 -11.41 10.83 -13.58
N LYS A 304 -11.27 11.53 -14.72
CA LYS A 304 -12.25 11.47 -15.82
C LYS A 304 -11.73 10.71 -17.05
N GLY A 305 -10.46 10.30 -17.07
CA GLY A 305 -9.85 9.63 -18.22
C GLY A 305 -9.73 10.50 -19.46
N ILE A 306 -9.50 11.81 -19.27
CA ILE A 306 -9.37 12.78 -20.37
C ILE A 306 -7.94 13.30 -20.49
N THR A 307 -7.50 13.49 -21.73
CA THR A 307 -6.28 14.22 -22.08
C THR A 307 -6.63 15.58 -22.67
N ALA A 308 -5.71 16.53 -22.55
CA ALA A 308 -5.81 17.81 -23.24
C ALA A 308 -5.64 17.60 -24.75
N PRO A 309 -6.33 18.42 -25.58
CA PRO A 309 -6.15 18.38 -27.04
C PRO A 309 -4.72 18.73 -27.47
#